data_AF-A0A970RI95-F1
#
_entry.id   AF-A0A970RI95-F1
#
_cell.length_a   1.000
_cell.length_b   1.000
_cell.length_c   1.000
_cell.angle_alpha   90.00
_cell.angle_beta   90.00
_cell.angle_gamma   90.00
#
_symmetry.space_group_name_H-M   'P 1'
#
loop_
_entity.id
_entity.type
_entity.pdbx_description
1 polymer ?
#
loop_
_entity_poly.entity_id
_entity_poly.type
_entity_poly.pdbx_seq_one_letter_code
_entity_poly.pdbx_strand_id
1 'polypeptide(L)'
;MAIYMNNGATTWPKPECVARAMSDFLTGCGANLARGSASKRDMGTLDLVFSCRELLASFFGGWEGDARYVTFTASVTESLNVVFKGYLKPGMKVLISSMEHNAVVRPLRRL
;
A
#
# COMPACT_ATOMS: atom_id res chain seq x y z
N MET A 1 -22.60 -6.79 25.32
CA MET A 1 -21.85 -6.09 24.25
C MET A 1 -20.44 -6.67 24.21
N ALA A 2 -19.97 -7.19 23.09
CA ALA A 2 -18.66 -7.82 22.98
C ALA A 2 -17.56 -6.76 22.77
N ILE A 3 -16.42 -6.90 23.45
CA ILE A 3 -15.25 -6.02 23.26
C ILE A 3 -14.39 -6.60 22.14
N TYR A 4 -14.07 -5.80 21.13
CA TYR A 4 -13.22 -6.22 20.03
C TYR A 4 -11.73 -6.01 20.36
N MET A 5 -11.00 -7.11 20.53
CA MET A 5 -9.56 -7.10 20.84
C MET A 5 -8.70 -7.72 19.73
N ASN A 6 -9.16 -7.71 18.46
CA ASN A 6 -8.48 -8.36 17.34
C ASN A 6 -7.96 -7.38 16.26
N ASN A 7 -7.65 -6.14 16.65
CA ASN A 7 -7.13 -5.12 15.72
C ASN A 7 -5.77 -5.49 15.08
N GLY A 8 -5.01 -6.41 15.68
CA GLY A 8 -3.76 -6.93 15.12
C GLY A 8 -3.96 -7.79 13.87
N ALA A 9 -5.13 -8.40 13.68
CA ALA A 9 -5.45 -9.16 12.46
C ALA A 9 -5.95 -8.23 11.33
N THR A 10 -6.80 -7.26 11.69
CA THR A 10 -7.28 -6.20 10.79
C THR A 10 -7.92 -5.09 11.61
N THR A 11 -7.84 -3.84 11.15
CA THR A 11 -8.56 -2.73 11.82
C THR A 11 -10.06 -2.90 11.66
N TRP A 12 -10.79 -2.99 12.78
CA TRP A 12 -12.24 -2.94 12.83
C TRP A 12 -12.76 -2.30 14.13
N PRO A 13 -13.76 -1.40 14.06
CA PRO A 13 -14.25 -0.76 12.84
C PRO A 13 -13.17 0.15 12.23
N LYS A 14 -13.26 0.41 10.92
CA LYS A 14 -12.44 1.48 10.32
C LYS A 14 -12.93 2.83 10.88
N PRO A 15 -12.04 3.81 11.05
CA PRO A 15 -12.46 5.18 11.34
C PRO A 15 -13.45 5.68 10.28
N GLU A 16 -14.46 6.44 10.71
CA GLU A 16 -15.54 6.89 9.83
C GLU A 16 -15.05 7.70 8.62
N CYS A 17 -13.97 8.47 8.81
CA CYS A 17 -13.34 9.25 7.74
C CYS A 17 -12.91 8.39 6.54
N VAL A 18 -12.51 7.12 6.76
CA VAL A 18 -12.11 6.20 5.70
C VAL A 18 -13.33 5.82 4.85
N ALA A 19 -14.45 5.47 5.49
CA ALA A 19 -15.67 5.10 4.79
C ALA A 19 -16.25 6.27 3.99
N ARG A 20 -16.27 7.47 4.58
CA ARG A 20 -16.73 8.69 3.91
C ARG A 20 -15.86 9.03 2.68
N ALA A 21 -14.54 9.07 2.84
CA ALA A 21 -13.62 9.37 1.74
C ALA A 21 -13.76 8.38 0.57
N MET A 22 -13.94 7.09 0.86
CA MET A 22 -14.18 6.07 -0.18
C MET A 22 -15.54 6.25 -0.85
N SER A 23 -16.60 6.57 -0.11
CA SER A 23 -17.92 6.84 -0.66
C SER A 23 -17.87 8.06 -1.60
N ASP A 24 -17.29 9.17 -1.15
CA ASP A 24 -17.17 10.39 -1.92
C ASP A 24 -16.39 10.18 -3.23
N PHE A 25 -15.30 9.40 -3.16
CA PHE A 25 -14.55 9.00 -4.34
C PHE A 25 -15.40 8.20 -5.33
N LEU A 26 -16.13 7.18 -4.85
CA LEU A 26 -16.93 6.31 -5.72
C LEU A 26 -18.13 7.02 -6.36
N THR A 27 -18.79 7.93 -5.64
CA THR A 27 -20.04 8.55 -6.11
C THR A 27 -19.83 9.92 -6.76
N GLY A 28 -18.75 10.64 -6.44
CA GLY A 28 -18.61 12.05 -6.81
C GLY A 28 -17.44 12.38 -7.74
N CYS A 29 -16.24 11.82 -7.50
CA CYS A 29 -15.01 12.33 -8.12
C CYS A 29 -14.08 11.28 -8.73
N GLY A 30 -14.40 9.99 -8.62
CA GLY A 30 -13.54 8.90 -9.07
C GLY A 30 -13.31 8.89 -10.58
N ALA A 31 -12.04 8.83 -10.97
CA ALA A 31 -11.61 8.56 -12.32
C ALA A 31 -10.55 7.46 -12.34
N ASN A 32 -10.29 6.88 -13.52
CA ASN A 32 -9.22 5.89 -13.66
C ASN A 32 -7.88 6.63 -13.80
N LEU A 33 -6.98 6.40 -12.84
CA LEU A 33 -5.66 7.01 -12.80
C LEU A 33 -4.91 6.77 -14.12
N ALA A 34 -4.34 7.83 -14.68
CA ALA A 34 -3.55 7.81 -15.93
C ALA A 34 -4.31 7.37 -17.21
N ARG A 35 -5.65 7.24 -17.19
CA ARG A 35 -6.45 6.95 -18.39
C ARG A 35 -7.01 8.20 -19.06
N GLY A 36 -7.20 9.28 -18.30
CA GLY A 36 -7.56 10.60 -18.79
C GLY A 36 -6.68 11.66 -18.13
N SER A 37 -6.54 12.81 -18.76
CA SER A 37 -5.74 13.93 -18.25
C SER A 37 -6.38 15.30 -18.49
N ALA A 38 -7.58 15.32 -19.10
CA ALA A 38 -8.22 16.56 -19.53
C ALA A 38 -9.40 16.96 -18.63
N SER A 39 -10.08 16.01 -17.98
CA SER A 39 -11.22 16.35 -17.14
C SER A 39 -10.78 16.72 -15.72
N LYS A 40 -11.59 17.55 -15.05
CA LYS A 40 -11.37 17.92 -13.64
C LYS A 40 -11.32 16.68 -12.72
N ARG A 41 -12.08 15.63 -13.04
CA ARG A 41 -12.08 14.38 -12.28
C ARG A 41 -10.77 13.60 -12.45
N ASP A 42 -10.24 13.58 -13.67
CA ASP A 42 -8.96 12.92 -13.97
C ASP A 42 -7.81 13.61 -13.24
N MET A 43 -7.71 14.94 -13.36
CA MET A 43 -6.70 15.74 -12.65
C MET A 43 -6.84 15.59 -11.14
N GLY A 44 -8.06 15.68 -10.60
CA GLY A 44 -8.29 15.49 -9.17
C GLY A 44 -7.88 14.10 -8.66
N THR A 45 -8.07 13.04 -9.45
CA THR A 45 -7.60 11.69 -9.08
C THR A 45 -6.08 11.60 -9.10
N LEU A 46 -5.41 12.22 -10.08
CA LEU A 46 -3.95 12.29 -10.13
C LEU A 46 -3.39 13.03 -8.90
N ASP A 47 -3.97 14.18 -8.55
CA ASP A 47 -3.57 14.98 -7.39
C ASP A 47 -3.78 14.22 -6.08
N LEU A 48 -4.89 13.50 -5.94
CA LEU A 48 -5.17 12.66 -4.77
C LEU A 48 -4.09 11.58 -4.57
N VAL A 49 -3.72 10.88 -5.64
CA VAL A 49 -2.71 9.82 -5.58
C VAL A 49 -1.31 10.40 -5.30
N PHE A 50 -0.97 11.53 -5.94
CA PHE A 50 0.31 12.19 -5.72
C PHE A 50 0.44 12.71 -4.29
N SER A 51 -0.56 13.46 -3.80
CA SER A 51 -0.57 14.01 -2.44
C SER A 51 -0.52 12.89 -1.39
N CYS A 52 -1.19 11.76 -1.64
CA CYS A 52 -1.11 10.59 -0.77
C CYS A 52 0.33 10.03 -0.69
N ARG A 53 1.07 9.99 -1.81
CA ARG A 53 2.48 9.56 -1.81
C ARG A 53 3.37 10.50 -1.01
N GLU A 54 3.19 11.81 -1.16
CA GLU A 54 3.95 12.80 -0.39
C GLU A 54 3.69 12.68 1.11
N LEU A 55 2.42 12.54 1.51
CA LEU A 55 2.04 12.33 2.90
C LEU A 55 2.65 11.05 3.47
N LEU A 56 2.62 9.94 2.72
CA LEU A 56 3.21 8.68 3.15
C LEU A 56 4.74 8.75 3.26
N ALA A 57 5.41 9.38 2.29
CA ALA A 57 6.86 9.55 2.31
C ALA A 57 7.31 10.37 3.51
N SER A 58 6.59 11.46 3.82
CA SER A 58 6.83 12.30 4.99
C SER A 58 6.53 11.54 6.29
N PHE A 59 5.38 10.87 6.38
CA PHE A 59 4.95 10.16 7.60
C PHE A 59 5.89 9.03 8.00
N PHE A 60 6.37 8.24 7.03
CA PHE A 60 7.28 7.12 7.31
C PHE A 60 8.77 7.51 7.27
N GLY A 61 9.10 8.76 6.91
CA GLY A 61 10.49 9.17 6.69
C GLY A 61 11.17 8.32 5.63
N GLY A 62 10.51 8.15 4.48
CA GLY A 62 11.04 7.38 3.33
C GLY A 62 12.40 7.90 2.85
N TRP A 63 13.02 7.24 1.87
CA TRP A 63 14.32 7.65 1.35
C TRP A 63 14.31 9.14 0.96
N GLU A 64 15.02 9.96 1.74
CA GLU A 64 15.06 11.43 1.62
C GLU A 64 13.69 12.14 1.67
N GLY A 65 12.64 11.48 2.17
CA GLY A 65 11.27 11.99 2.18
C GLY A 65 10.63 12.08 0.79
N ASP A 66 11.20 11.43 -0.23
CA ASP A 66 10.78 11.57 -1.61
C ASP A 66 9.67 10.60 -2.01
N ALA A 67 8.55 11.17 -2.47
CA ALA A 67 7.34 10.46 -2.91
C ALA A 67 7.55 9.45 -4.04
N ARG A 68 8.64 9.57 -4.82
CA ARG A 68 9.01 8.63 -5.89
C ARG A 68 9.38 7.24 -5.35
N TYR A 69 9.78 7.13 -4.08
CA TYR A 69 10.11 5.86 -3.43
C TYR A 69 8.92 5.18 -2.75
N VAL A 70 7.73 5.78 -2.80
CA VAL A 70 6.49 5.12 -2.34
C VAL A 70 5.96 4.25 -3.48
N THR A 71 5.44 3.06 -3.20
CA THR A 71 4.75 2.24 -4.20
C THR A 71 3.48 1.66 -3.59
N PHE A 72 2.34 1.87 -4.25
CA PHE A 72 1.07 1.30 -3.81
C PHE A 72 0.94 -0.15 -4.27
N THR A 73 0.60 -1.02 -3.34
CA THR A 73 0.23 -2.43 -3.58
C THR A 73 -1.04 -2.74 -2.80
N ALA A 74 -1.72 -3.84 -3.13
CA ALA A 74 -2.96 -4.24 -2.48
C ALA A 74 -2.76 -4.79 -1.06
N SER A 75 -1.55 -5.26 -0.73
CA SER A 75 -1.21 -5.77 0.61
C SER A 75 0.30 -5.82 0.86
N VAL A 76 0.69 -6.02 2.12
CA VAL A 76 2.09 -6.29 2.53
C VAL A 76 2.65 -7.54 1.84
N THR A 77 1.83 -8.58 1.68
CA THR A 77 2.25 -9.82 1.00
C THR A 77 2.63 -9.56 -0.45
N GLU A 78 1.89 -8.70 -1.14
CA GLU A 78 2.22 -8.30 -2.50
C GLU A 78 3.50 -7.46 -2.53
N SER A 79 3.64 -6.46 -1.64
CA SER A 79 4.86 -5.63 -1.56
C SER A 79 6.11 -6.49 -1.39
N LEU A 80 6.08 -7.49 -0.50
CA LEU A 80 7.19 -8.41 -0.28
C LEU A 80 7.52 -9.22 -1.55
N ASN A 81 6.50 -9.69 -2.28
CA ASN A 81 6.72 -10.44 -3.52
C ASN A 81 7.31 -9.56 -4.63
N VAL A 82 6.89 -8.30 -4.74
CA VAL A 82 7.48 -7.35 -5.70
C VAL A 82 8.99 -7.22 -5.43
N VAL A 83 9.38 -7.05 -4.17
CA VAL A 83 10.80 -6.94 -3.78
C VAL A 83 11.53 -8.25 -4.03
N PHE A 84 11.06 -9.38 -3.50
CA PHE A 84 11.79 -10.65 -3.60
C PHE A 84 11.97 -11.10 -5.05
N LYS A 85 10.91 -11.06 -5.86
CA LYS A 85 10.97 -11.52 -7.26
C LYS A 85 11.67 -10.53 -8.17
N GLY A 86 11.63 -9.23 -7.85
CA GLY A 86 12.28 -8.19 -8.64
C GLY A 86 13.76 -8.00 -8.32
N TYR A 87 14.19 -8.31 -7.10
CA TYR A 87 15.54 -8.02 -6.62
C TYR A 87 16.43 -9.26 -6.49
N LEU A 88 15.89 -10.38 -5.97
CA LEU A 88 16.70 -11.56 -5.70
C LEU A 88 17.10 -12.27 -7.00
N LYS A 89 18.32 -12.79 -7.03
CA LYS A 89 18.91 -13.49 -8.18
C LYS A 89 19.49 -14.84 -7.74
N PRO A 90 19.60 -15.81 -8.66
CA PRO A 90 20.27 -17.07 -8.38
C PRO A 90 21.66 -16.86 -7.77
N GLY A 91 21.97 -17.61 -6.71
CA GLY A 91 23.23 -17.50 -5.96
C GLY A 91 23.22 -16.51 -4.80
N MET A 92 22.21 -15.64 -4.68
CA MET A 92 22.03 -14.82 -3.48
C MET A 92 21.59 -15.67 -2.28
N LYS A 93 22.02 -15.28 -1.07
CA LYS A 93 21.55 -15.88 0.19
C LYS A 93 20.69 -14.87 0.93
N VAL A 94 19.53 -15.31 1.41
CA VAL A 94 18.60 -14.50 2.19
C VAL A 94 18.57 -15.01 3.62
N LEU A 95 18.78 -14.10 4.58
CA LEU A 95 18.68 -14.39 6.01
C LEU A 95 17.34 -13.85 6.53
N ILE A 96 16.60 -14.68 7.25
CA ILE A 96 15.33 -14.32 7.90
C ILE A 96 15.28 -14.86 9.33
N SER A 97 14.39 -14.29 10.16
CA SER A 97 14.16 -14.80 11.51
C SER A 97 13.28 -16.05 11.53
N SER A 98 13.21 -16.74 12.67
CA SER A 98 12.27 -17.86 12.88
C SER A 98 10.82 -17.40 13.14
N MET A 99 10.61 -16.08 13.32
CA MET A 99 9.32 -15.49 13.70
C MET A 99 8.61 -14.81 12.53
N GLU A 100 9.11 -14.97 11.30
CA GLU A 100 8.55 -14.32 10.13
C GLU A 100 7.11 -14.77 9.82
N HIS A 101 6.32 -13.83 9.29
CA HIS A 101 5.00 -14.14 8.77
C HIS A 101 5.08 -15.06 7.52
N ASN A 102 4.02 -15.83 7.27
CA ASN A 102 3.93 -16.70 6.09
C ASN A 102 4.08 -15.94 4.75
N ALA A 103 3.78 -14.64 4.74
CA ALA A 103 4.00 -13.75 3.60
C ALA A 103 5.48 -13.61 3.21
N VAL A 104 6.42 -13.89 4.12
CA VAL A 104 7.86 -13.90 3.88
C VAL A 104 8.35 -15.31 3.55
N VAL A 105 8.04 -16.27 4.44
CA VAL A 105 8.59 -17.64 4.38
C VAL A 105 8.17 -18.38 3.11
N ARG A 106 6.88 -18.31 2.74
CA ARG A 106 6.35 -19.11 1.62
C ARG A 106 6.88 -18.65 0.26
N PRO A 107 6.97 -17.34 -0.05
CA PRO A 107 7.60 -16.89 -1.29
C PRO A 107 9.07 -17.28 -1.38
N LEU A 108 9.85 -17.10 -0.32
CA LEU A 108 11.29 -17.42 -0.32
C LEU A 108 11.56 -18.92 -0.53
N ARG A 109 10.69 -19.81 -0.03
CA ARG A 109 10.81 -21.27 -0.28
C ARG A 109 10.51 -21.68 -1.72
N ARG A 110 9.90 -20.81 -2.53
CA ARG A 110 9.52 -21.09 -3.92
C ARG A 110 10.48 -20.48 -4.94
N LEU A 111 11.36 -19.58 -4.50
CA LEU A 111 12.41 -18.95 -5.30
C LEU A 111 13.66 -19.83 -5.32
#